data_AF-A0A9D8RLV9-F1
#
_entry.id   AF-A0A9D8RLV9-F1
#
_cell.length_a   1.000
_cell.length_b   1.000
_cell.length_c   1.000
_cell.angle_alpha   90.00
_cell.angle_beta   90.00
_cell.angle_gamma   90.00
#
_symmetry.space_group_name_H-M   'P 1'
#
loop_
_entity.id
_entity.type
_entity.pdbx_description
1 polymer ?
#
loop_
_entity_poly.entity_id
_entity_poly.type
_entity_poly.pdbx_seq_one_letter_code
_entity_poly.pdbx_strand_id
1 'polypeptide(L)'
;MKHLKFLVVALFMLLATGAEAQTENAVIDGDHGKLQAVIHKPALKQGERVPMVVLCHGFMGNMQSGLLIKIAELLQAQGIASIRFDFNGHGQSEGRFQDMTVLNEIVDAKKVIE
;
A
#
# COMPACT_ATOMS: atom_id res chain seq x y z
N MET A 1 9.35 -6.60 -45.78
CA MET A 1 9.99 -7.04 -44.51
C MET A 1 10.02 -5.98 -43.41
N LYS A 2 10.27 -4.69 -43.71
CA LYS A 2 10.28 -3.61 -42.68
C LYS A 2 8.89 -3.31 -42.07
N HIS A 3 7.84 -3.35 -42.88
CA HIS A 3 6.45 -3.18 -42.40
C HIS A 3 5.92 -4.36 -41.59
N LEU A 4 6.41 -5.58 -41.86
CA LEU A 4 6.05 -6.79 -41.10
C LEU A 4 6.64 -6.75 -39.67
N LYS A 5 7.85 -6.20 -39.51
CA LYS A 5 8.46 -5.96 -38.18
C LYS A 5 7.70 -4.90 -37.37
N PHE A 6 7.22 -3.83 -38.02
CA PHE A 6 6.40 -2.80 -37.37
C PHE A 6 5.04 -3.35 -36.90
N LEU A 7 4.40 -4.19 -37.71
CA LEU A 7 3.12 -4.82 -37.37
C LEU A 7 3.25 -5.77 -36.17
N VAL A 8 4.34 -6.53 -36.07
CA VAL A 8 4.59 -7.46 -34.94
C VAL A 8 4.87 -6.71 -33.63
N VAL A 9 5.58 -5.57 -33.68
CA VAL A 9 5.85 -4.73 -32.49
C VAL A 9 4.56 -4.05 -31.99
N ALA A 10 3.70 -3.57 -32.90
CA ALA A 10 2.41 -2.98 -32.52
C ALA A 10 1.46 -4.03 -31.91
N LEU A 11 1.48 -5.28 -32.42
CA LEU A 11 0.67 -6.38 -31.87
C LEU A 11 1.15 -6.80 -30.47
N PHE A 12 2.46 -6.72 -30.19
CA PHE A 12 3.01 -6.96 -28.84
C PHE A 12 2.61 -5.88 -27.83
N MET A 13 2.53 -4.61 -28.24
CA MET A 13 2.05 -3.52 -27.37
C MET A 13 0.55 -3.62 -27.06
N LEU A 14 -0.26 -4.17 -27.97
CA LEU A 14 -1.68 -4.44 -27.72
C LEU A 14 -1.93 -5.64 -26.79
N LEU A 15 -0.95 -6.52 -26.60
CA LEU A 15 -1.06 -7.70 -25.73
C LEU A 15 -0.64 -7.43 -24.27
N ALA A 16 -0.08 -6.26 -23.98
CA ALA A 16 0.44 -5.90 -22.66
C ALA A 16 -0.58 -5.17 -21.77
N THR A 17 -1.88 -5.31 -22.01
CA THR A 17 -2.93 -4.86 -21.08
C THR A 17 -3.17 -5.92 -19.99
N GLY A 18 -2.09 -6.45 -19.43
CA GLY A 18 -2.16 -7.20 -18.18
C GLY A 18 -2.34 -6.22 -17.04
N ALA A 19 -3.27 -6.49 -16.13
CA ALA A 19 -3.25 -5.81 -14.85
C ALA A 19 -1.92 -6.14 -14.16
N GLU A 20 -1.17 -5.13 -13.74
CA GLU A 20 0.08 -5.29 -13.03
C GLU A 20 -0.13 -4.97 -11.55
N ALA A 21 0.58 -5.69 -10.68
CA ALA A 21 0.60 -5.35 -9.26
C ALA A 21 1.30 -3.98 -9.07
N GLN A 22 0.78 -3.17 -8.15
CA GLN A 22 1.28 -1.81 -7.91
C GLN A 22 1.55 -1.60 -6.43
N THR A 23 2.65 -0.94 -6.11
CA THR A 23 2.97 -0.51 -4.76
C THR A 23 3.19 1.00 -4.79
N GLU A 24 2.43 1.73 -3.99
CA GLU A 24 2.42 3.19 -3.99
C GLU A 24 2.47 3.76 -2.57
N ASN A 25 3.13 4.90 -2.43
CA ASN A 25 3.10 5.66 -1.18
C ASN A 25 1.79 6.46 -1.10
N ALA A 26 1.25 6.56 0.10
CA ALA A 26 0.07 7.36 0.40
C ALA A 26 0.30 8.18 1.66
N VAL A 27 -0.46 9.26 1.79
CA VAL A 27 -0.48 10.11 2.97
C VAL A 27 -1.91 10.27 3.43
N ILE A 28 -2.18 10.02 4.70
CA ILE A 28 -3.51 10.01 5.30
C ILE A 28 -3.56 11.06 6.40
N ASP A 29 -4.71 11.72 6.58
CA ASP A 29 -4.93 12.60 7.73
C ASP A 29 -5.18 11.75 8.99
N GLY A 30 -4.24 11.78 9.94
CA GLY A 30 -4.35 11.13 11.24
C GLY A 30 -4.71 12.11 12.36
N ASP A 31 -4.68 11.61 13.59
CA ASP A 31 -5.06 12.34 14.80
C ASP A 31 -4.06 13.47 15.13
N HIS A 32 -2.76 13.18 15.02
CA HIS A 32 -1.67 14.12 15.32
C HIS A 32 -0.87 14.54 14.07
N GLY A 33 -1.54 14.58 12.92
CA GLY A 33 -0.96 15.02 11.65
C GLY A 33 -0.99 13.94 10.57
N LYS A 34 -0.13 14.08 9.57
CA LYS A 34 -0.07 13.20 8.41
C LYS A 34 0.52 11.84 8.76
N LEU A 35 -0.19 10.78 8.40
CA LEU A 35 0.28 9.40 8.46
C LEU A 35 0.93 8.99 7.15
N GLN A 36 2.14 8.46 7.20
CA GLN A 36 2.80 7.88 6.04
C GLN A 36 2.35 6.43 5.87
N ALA A 37 1.97 6.07 4.65
CA ALA A 37 1.46 4.75 4.32
C ALA A 37 2.03 4.23 3.01
N VAL A 38 1.98 2.92 2.84
CA VAL A 38 2.29 2.25 1.58
C VAL A 38 1.20 1.24 1.28
N ILE A 39 0.58 1.40 0.12
CA ILE A 39 -0.48 0.54 -0.40
C ILE A 39 0.13 -0.47 -1.36
N HIS A 40 -0.19 -1.74 -1.18
CA HIS A 40 0.07 -2.81 -2.14
C HIS A 40 -1.24 -3.24 -2.78
N LYS A 41 -1.33 -3.03 -4.09
CA LYS A 41 -2.42 -3.47 -4.94
C LYS A 41 -1.96 -4.70 -5.72
N PRO A 42 -2.70 -5.81 -5.70
CA PRO A 42 -2.43 -6.92 -6.61
C PRO A 42 -2.74 -6.51 -8.05
N ALA A 43 -2.41 -7.37 -9.00
CA ALA A 43 -2.88 -7.24 -10.39
C ALA A 43 -4.41 -7.34 -10.42
N LEU A 44 -5.10 -6.22 -10.70
CA LEU A 44 -6.57 -6.14 -10.75
C LEU A 44 -7.10 -5.80 -12.14
N LYS A 45 -8.09 -6.55 -12.61
CA LYS A 45 -8.85 -6.17 -13.80
C LYS A 45 -9.62 -4.87 -13.53
N GLN A 46 -9.93 -4.13 -14.60
CA GLN A 46 -10.70 -2.89 -14.47
C GLN A 46 -12.06 -3.15 -13.78
N GLY A 47 -12.30 -2.46 -12.67
CA GLY A 47 -13.52 -2.59 -11.86
C GLY A 47 -13.53 -3.76 -10.88
N GLU A 48 -12.48 -4.60 -10.86
CA GLU A 48 -12.33 -5.68 -9.89
C GLU A 48 -12.09 -5.11 -8.48
N ARG A 49 -12.75 -5.71 -7.48
CA ARG A 49 -12.58 -5.39 -6.06
C ARG A 49 -12.03 -6.60 -5.34
N VAL A 50 -11.07 -6.36 -4.46
CA VAL A 50 -10.46 -7.37 -3.60
C VAL A 50 -10.53 -6.94 -2.14
N PRO A 51 -10.48 -7.87 -1.18
CA PRO A 51 -10.30 -7.50 0.21
C PRO A 51 -9.01 -6.71 0.40
N MET A 52 -9.02 -5.80 1.38
CA MET A 52 -7.85 -5.06 1.82
C MET A 52 -7.54 -5.41 3.28
N VAL A 53 -6.28 -5.69 3.57
CA VAL A 53 -5.76 -5.90 4.93
C VAL A 53 -5.04 -4.66 5.40
N VAL A 54 -5.42 -4.14 6.57
CA VAL A 54 -4.70 -3.06 7.26
C VAL A 54 -3.65 -3.68 8.18
N LEU A 55 -2.39 -3.29 7.99
CA LEU A 55 -1.23 -3.81 8.71
C LEU A 55 -0.70 -2.76 9.68
N CYS A 56 -1.00 -2.95 10.96
CA CYS A 56 -0.56 -2.08 12.05
C CYS A 56 0.74 -2.60 12.67
N HIS A 57 1.73 -1.72 12.88
CA HIS A 57 2.94 -2.08 13.62
C HIS A 57 2.71 -2.08 15.14
N GLY A 58 3.62 -2.70 15.89
CA GLY A 58 3.60 -2.68 17.36
C GLY A 58 4.28 -1.46 17.95
N PHE A 59 4.28 -1.36 19.28
CA PHE A 59 4.91 -0.28 20.04
C PHE A 59 6.40 -0.09 19.69
N MET A 60 6.81 1.16 19.47
CA MET A 60 8.15 1.56 19.00
C MET A 60 8.56 0.98 17.63
N GLY A 61 7.65 0.30 16.94
CA GLY A 61 7.85 -0.20 15.59
C GLY A 61 7.58 0.87 14.53
N ASN A 62 7.60 0.44 13.27
CA ASN A 62 7.20 1.21 12.10
C ASN A 62 6.79 0.26 10.95
N MET A 63 6.21 0.82 9.89
CA MET A 63 5.73 0.11 8.71
C MET A 63 6.84 -0.53 7.86
N GLN A 64 8.11 -0.18 8.10
CA GLN A 64 9.27 -0.73 7.39
C GLN A 64 9.83 -2.00 8.04
N SER A 65 9.17 -2.54 9.08
CA SER A 65 9.59 -3.83 9.64
C SER A 65 9.53 -4.93 8.57
N GLY A 66 10.56 -5.79 8.54
CA GLY A 66 10.66 -6.86 7.55
C GLY A 66 9.47 -7.82 7.60
N LEU A 67 8.87 -8.03 8.78
CA LEU A 67 7.65 -8.82 8.93
C LEU A 67 6.46 -8.21 8.18
N LEU A 68 6.18 -6.92 8.37
CA LEU A 68 5.05 -6.26 7.72
C LEU A 68 5.23 -6.14 6.21
N ILE A 69 6.45 -5.83 5.76
CA ILE A 69 6.79 -5.83 4.33
C ILE A 69 6.53 -7.22 3.75
N LYS A 70 7.00 -8.28 4.41
CA LYS A 70 6.85 -9.64 3.88
C LYS A 70 5.39 -10.10 3.83
N ILE A 71 4.60 -9.77 4.86
CA ILE A 71 3.16 -10.05 4.86
C ILE A 71 2.49 -9.33 3.68
N ALA A 72 2.80 -8.05 3.46
CA ALA A 72 2.18 -7.26 2.41
C ALA A 72 2.50 -7.79 1.00
N GLU A 73 3.76 -8.17 0.75
CA GLU A 73 4.18 -8.83 -0.51
C GLU A 73 3.43 -10.16 -0.74
N LEU A 74 3.29 -10.98 0.31
CA LEU A 74 2.60 -12.26 0.22
C LEU A 74 1.11 -12.07 -0.06
N LEU A 75 0.46 -11.10 0.61
CA LEU A 75 -0.94 -10.75 0.35
C LEU A 75 -1.12 -10.28 -1.10
N GLN A 76 -0.26 -9.38 -1.59
CA GLN A 76 -0.30 -8.89 -2.97
C GLN A 76 -0.15 -10.04 -3.98
N ALA A 77 0.76 -10.97 -3.75
CA ALA A 77 0.95 -12.16 -4.59
C ALA A 77 -0.26 -13.11 -4.57
N GLN A 78 -1.07 -13.08 -3.50
CA GLN A 78 -2.29 -13.88 -3.35
C GLN A 78 -3.56 -13.13 -3.80
N GLY A 79 -3.44 -11.98 -4.47
CA GLY A 79 -4.60 -11.23 -4.95
C GLY A 79 -5.32 -10.43 -3.85
N ILE A 80 -4.68 -10.19 -2.71
CA ILE A 80 -5.23 -9.43 -1.58
C ILE A 80 -4.50 -8.09 -1.49
N ALA A 81 -5.25 -6.99 -1.45
CA ALA A 81 -4.65 -5.68 -1.24
C ALA A 81 -4.22 -5.52 0.22
N SER A 82 -3.22 -4.68 0.48
CA SER A 82 -2.88 -4.31 1.84
C SER A 82 -2.41 -2.86 1.93
N ILE A 83 -2.58 -2.29 3.11
CA ILE A 83 -2.00 -1.00 3.48
C ILE A 83 -1.25 -1.17 4.79
N ARG A 84 -0.02 -0.68 4.83
CA ARG A 84 0.76 -0.53 6.07
C ARG A 84 1.07 0.94 6.24
N PHE A 85 1.07 1.40 7.47
CA PHE A 85 1.26 2.81 7.80
C PHE A 85 1.98 2.94 9.13
N ASP A 86 2.62 4.09 9.33
CA ASP A 86 3.18 4.49 10.60
C ASP A 86 2.09 5.18 11.43
N PHE A 87 1.88 4.74 12.68
CA PHE A 87 1.05 5.47 13.62
C PHE A 87 1.65 6.85 13.94
N ASN A 88 0.83 7.78 14.46
CA ASN A 88 1.34 9.06 14.91
C ASN A 88 2.53 8.89 15.89
N GLY A 89 3.53 9.76 15.75
CA GLY A 89 4.75 9.73 16.56
C GLY A 89 5.72 8.59 16.25
N HIS A 90 5.50 7.81 15.19
CA HIS A 90 6.38 6.72 14.76
C HIS A 90 6.84 6.87 13.31
N GLY A 91 7.98 6.23 13.00
CA GLY A 91 8.49 6.11 11.64
C GLY A 91 8.63 7.44 10.91
N GLN A 92 7.87 7.64 9.85
CA GLN A 92 7.84 8.88 9.06
C GLN A 92 6.53 9.66 9.21
N SER A 93 5.59 9.18 10.02
CA SER A 93 4.36 9.90 10.35
C SER A 93 4.65 11.09 11.26
N GLU A 94 3.79 12.10 11.16
CA GLU A 94 3.83 13.27 12.02
C GLU A 94 3.40 12.92 13.47
N GLY A 95 3.51 13.90 14.36
CA GLY A 95 3.29 13.74 15.79
C GLY A 95 4.59 13.49 16.56
N ARG A 96 4.55 13.69 17.88
CA ARG A 96 5.68 13.39 18.76
C ARG A 96 5.41 12.06 19.46
N PHE A 97 6.41 11.19 19.52
CA PHE A 97 6.31 9.89 20.20
C PHE A 97 5.76 9.99 21.64
N GLN A 98 6.12 11.02 22.39
CA GLN A 98 5.67 11.26 23.76
C GLN A 98 4.18 11.63 23.89
N ASP A 99 3.54 12.03 22.79
CA ASP A 99 2.11 12.35 22.74
C ASP A 99 1.26 11.17 22.21
N MET A 100 1.91 10.11 21.74
CA MET A 100 1.22 8.90 21.28
C MET A 100 0.51 8.20 22.45
N THR A 101 -0.69 7.71 22.18
CA THR A 101 -1.46 6.85 23.08
C THR A 101 -2.16 5.76 22.27
N VAL A 102 -2.46 4.62 22.88
CA VAL A 102 -3.25 3.57 22.20
C VAL A 102 -4.60 4.11 21.69
N LEU A 103 -5.19 5.10 22.38
CA LEU A 103 -6.45 5.72 21.95
C LEU A 103 -6.32 6.54 20.66
N ASN A 104 -5.24 7.31 20.51
CA ASN A 104 -5.02 8.04 19.25
C ASN A 104 -4.53 7.13 18.12
N GLU A 105 -3.80 6.04 18.42
CA GLU A 105 -3.53 4.99 17.42
C GLU A 105 -4.82 4.33 16.91
N ILE A 106 -5.84 4.15 17.77
CA ILE A 106 -7.17 3.68 17.33
C ILE A 106 -7.84 4.71 16.40
N VAL A 107 -7.69 6.00 16.65
CA VAL A 107 -8.21 7.06 15.76
C VAL A 107 -7.51 7.02 14.41
N ASP A 108 -6.17 6.92 14.40
CA ASP A 108 -5.38 6.75 13.18
C ASP A 108 -5.83 5.53 12.38
N ALA A 109 -5.98 4.37 13.04
CA ALA A 109 -6.44 3.15 12.38
C ALA A 109 -7.83 3.30 11.75
N LYS A 110 -8.74 4.06 12.37
CA LYS A 110 -10.04 4.39 11.77
C LYS A 110 -9.88 5.29 10.54
N LYS A 111 -8.99 6.27 10.58
CA LYS A 111 -8.71 7.17 9.44
C LYS A 111 -8.15 6.43 8.23
N VAL A 112 -7.44 5.33 8.45
CA VAL A 112 -6.94 4.46 7.37
C VAL A 112 -8.06 3.66 6.69
N ILE A 113 -9.18 3.44 7.37
CA ILE A 113 -10.31 2.63 6.87
C ILE A 113 -11.37 3.48 6.16
N GLU A 114 -11.46 4.78 6.49
CA GLU A 114 -12.42 5.76 5.93
C GLU A 114 -12.03 6.22 4.51
#